data_AF-A0A3D2EVC7-F1
#
_entry.id   AF-A0A3D2EVC7-F1
#
_cell.length_a   1.000
_cell.length_b   1.000
_cell.length_c   1.000
_cell.angle_alpha   90.00
_cell.angle_beta   90.00
_cell.angle_gamma   90.00
#
_symmetry.space_group_name_H-M   'P 1'
#
loop_
_entity.id
_entity.type
_entity.pdbx_description
1 polymer ?
#
loop_
_entity_poly.entity_id
_entity_poly.type
_entity_poly.pdbx_seq_one_letter_code
_entity_poly.pdbx_strand_id
1 'polypeptide(L)'
;DDLQMRSDWLFPICQGGERLKDTEGKKAHPTQKPEALLHRVISAATKAGDLILDPFFGTGTTGAVAKKLGRNFVGIERDEAYLAVAHDRISKITEPDSIVVSDLPSKREAPRIPFGQLLELGMLEPGAELLGPGRKFKARVAADGTVMADVHRGSIHKVGAALQEAPSCNGWTFWHVEENGRLLPIDTLRQKVRNTLQPSVAA
;
A
#
# COMPACT_ATOMS: atom_id res chain seq x y z
N ASP A 1 13.58 -10.34 -5.44
CA ASP A 1 13.01 -9.46 -6.49
C ASP A 1 11.56 -9.16 -6.19
N ASP A 2 11.29 -7.95 -5.68
CA ASP A 2 9.93 -7.42 -5.60
C ASP A 2 9.43 -7.17 -7.04
N LEU A 3 8.87 -8.21 -7.66
CA LEU A 3 8.29 -8.11 -9.00
C LEU A 3 7.05 -7.21 -8.94
N GLN A 4 7.24 -5.95 -9.35
CA GLN A 4 6.13 -5.06 -9.62
C GLN A 4 5.23 -5.66 -10.70
N MET A 5 3.91 -5.67 -10.47
CA MET A 5 2.94 -6.17 -11.43
C MET A 5 3.01 -5.35 -12.73
N ARG A 6 3.14 -6.03 -13.86
CA ARG A 6 3.21 -5.41 -15.19
C ARG A 6 1.82 -5.01 -15.72
N SER A 7 1.79 -4.28 -16.82
CA SER A 7 0.56 -3.85 -17.51
C SER A 7 -0.05 -4.94 -18.41
N ASP A 8 0.68 -6.03 -18.70
CA ASP A 8 0.20 -7.18 -19.47
C ASP A 8 -0.32 -8.28 -18.54
N TRP A 9 -1.62 -8.60 -18.64
CA TRP A 9 -2.26 -9.60 -17.78
C TRP A 9 -2.78 -10.78 -18.60
N LEU A 10 -2.25 -11.97 -18.32
CA LEU A 10 -2.76 -13.22 -18.89
C LEU A 10 -3.82 -13.81 -17.96
N PHE A 11 -5.05 -13.91 -18.44
CA PHE A 11 -6.17 -14.57 -17.77
C PHE A 11 -6.84 -15.59 -18.71
N PRO A 12 -7.33 -16.73 -18.18
CA PRO A 12 -8.23 -17.58 -18.94
C PRO A 12 -9.55 -16.85 -19.23
N ILE A 13 -10.22 -17.26 -20.30
CA ILE A 13 -11.56 -16.75 -20.62
C ILE A 13 -12.63 -17.35 -19.72
N CYS A 14 -13.74 -16.64 -19.53
CA CYS A 14 -14.87 -17.09 -18.70
C CYS A 14 -15.54 -18.35 -19.28
N GLN A 15 -15.30 -19.49 -18.63
CA GLN A 15 -15.74 -20.83 -19.02
C GLN A 15 -16.10 -21.68 -17.79
N GLY A 16 -16.58 -22.91 -18.02
CA GLY A 16 -16.87 -23.88 -16.96
C GLY A 16 -17.98 -23.40 -16.02
N GLY A 17 -17.86 -23.71 -14.73
CA GLY A 17 -18.85 -23.37 -13.70
C GLY A 17 -18.99 -21.86 -13.45
N GLU A 18 -18.01 -21.05 -13.85
CA GLU A 18 -18.11 -19.59 -13.78
C GLU A 18 -19.07 -19.04 -14.86
N ARG A 19 -19.16 -19.72 -16.01
CA ARG A 19 -19.96 -19.25 -17.13
C ARG A 19 -21.45 -19.51 -16.87
N LEU A 20 -22.20 -18.44 -16.65
CA LEU A 20 -23.61 -18.54 -16.29
C LEU A 20 -24.44 -19.00 -17.48
N LYS A 21 -25.43 -19.83 -17.16
CA LYS A 21 -26.39 -20.38 -18.11
C LYS A 21 -27.80 -19.91 -17.79
N ASP A 22 -28.60 -19.71 -18.82
CA ASP A 22 -30.02 -19.43 -18.68
C ASP A 22 -30.81 -20.71 -18.35
N THR A 23 -32.13 -20.59 -18.24
CA THR A 23 -33.05 -21.70 -17.96
C THR A 23 -33.05 -22.78 -19.04
N GLU A 24 -32.59 -22.46 -20.26
CA GLU A 24 -32.46 -23.41 -21.38
C GLU A 24 -31.06 -24.05 -21.44
N GLY A 25 -30.16 -23.72 -20.49
CA GLY A 25 -28.80 -24.21 -20.47
C GLY A 25 -27.86 -23.55 -21.48
N LYS A 26 -28.31 -22.49 -22.16
CA LYS A 26 -27.49 -21.67 -23.08
C LYS A 26 -26.75 -20.59 -22.28
N LYS A 27 -25.80 -19.92 -22.93
CA LYS A 27 -25.01 -18.84 -22.29
C LYS A 27 -25.94 -17.69 -21.91
N ALA A 28 -26.06 -17.41 -20.61
CA ALA A 28 -26.91 -16.33 -20.11
C ALA A 28 -26.49 -14.94 -20.62
N HIS A 29 -25.19 -14.74 -20.88
CA HIS A 29 -24.67 -13.51 -21.45
C HIS A 29 -23.55 -13.78 -22.47
N PRO A 30 -23.54 -13.09 -23.63
CA PRO A 30 -22.55 -13.33 -24.67
C PRO A 30 -21.14 -12.92 -24.22
N THR A 31 -21.02 -11.82 -23.46
CA THR A 31 -19.74 -11.15 -23.16
C THR A 31 -19.39 -11.13 -21.67
N GLN A 32 -19.87 -12.12 -20.89
CA GLN A 32 -19.52 -12.28 -19.47
C GLN A 32 -17.99 -12.22 -19.27
N LYS A 33 -17.54 -11.34 -18.38
CA LYS A 33 -16.12 -11.15 -18.05
C LYS A 33 -15.67 -12.15 -16.98
N PRO A 34 -14.40 -12.61 -17.03
CA PRO A 34 -13.85 -13.51 -16.03
C PRO A 34 -13.69 -12.79 -14.68
N GLU A 35 -14.05 -13.44 -13.58
CA GLU A 35 -13.92 -12.89 -12.22
C GLU A 35 -12.48 -12.52 -11.87
N ALA A 36 -11.50 -13.31 -12.32
CA ALA A 36 -10.07 -13.07 -12.04
C ALA A 36 -9.59 -11.70 -12.52
N LEU A 37 -10.13 -11.22 -13.64
CA LEU A 37 -9.84 -9.88 -14.16
C LEU A 37 -10.35 -8.81 -13.19
N LEU A 38 -11.62 -8.92 -12.78
CA LEU A 38 -12.25 -7.95 -11.89
C LEU A 38 -11.63 -8.00 -10.49
N HIS A 39 -11.22 -9.17 -10.01
CA HIS A 39 -10.54 -9.31 -8.73
C HIS A 39 -9.27 -8.45 -8.70
N ARG A 40 -8.47 -8.50 -9.76
CA ARG A 40 -7.24 -7.71 -9.86
C ARG A 40 -7.53 -6.22 -9.95
N VAL A 41 -8.50 -5.81 -10.77
CA VAL A 41 -8.88 -4.40 -10.91
C VAL A 41 -9.35 -3.82 -9.58
N ILE A 42 -10.26 -4.52 -8.91
CA ILE A 42 -10.86 -4.07 -7.64
C ILE A 42 -9.81 -4.02 -6.54
N SER A 43 -9.00 -5.08 -6.38
CA SER A 43 -7.96 -5.11 -5.34
C SER A 43 -6.88 -4.06 -5.55
N ALA A 44 -6.58 -3.68 -6.80
CA ALA A 44 -5.53 -2.70 -7.09
C ALA A 44 -5.98 -1.24 -6.91
N ALA A 45 -7.30 -0.97 -6.98
CA ALA A 45 -7.83 0.38 -7.06
C ALA A 45 -8.82 0.76 -5.94
N THR A 46 -9.13 -0.16 -5.03
CA THR A 46 -10.14 0.06 -3.97
C THR A 46 -9.70 -0.55 -2.64
N LYS A 47 -10.22 0.00 -1.56
CA LYS A 47 -10.12 -0.54 -0.20
C LYS A 47 -11.39 -1.31 0.18
N ALA A 48 -11.30 -2.13 1.21
CA ALA A 48 -12.47 -2.76 1.82
C ALA A 48 -13.50 -1.68 2.22
N GLY A 49 -14.78 -1.94 1.94
CA GLY A 49 -15.88 -1.00 2.18
C GLY A 49 -16.09 0.08 1.11
N ASP A 50 -15.17 0.27 0.16
CA ASP A 50 -15.35 1.22 -0.94
C ASP A 50 -16.57 0.86 -1.81
N LEU A 51 -17.18 1.88 -2.43
CA LEU A 51 -18.33 1.74 -3.33
C LEU A 51 -17.89 1.68 -4.78
N ILE A 52 -18.31 0.64 -5.50
CA ILE A 52 -18.00 0.42 -6.92
C ILE A 52 -19.25 0.64 -7.77
N LEU A 53 -19.17 1.53 -8.76
CA LEU A 53 -20.23 1.73 -9.75
C LEU A 53 -19.91 0.96 -11.03
N ASP A 54 -20.86 0.14 -11.50
CA ASP A 54 -20.82 -0.48 -12.81
C ASP A 54 -22.07 -0.09 -13.62
N PRO A 55 -21.93 0.81 -14.61
CA PRO A 55 -23.07 1.26 -15.43
C PRO A 55 -23.51 0.24 -16.50
N PHE A 56 -22.80 -0.88 -16.65
CA PHE A 56 -23.08 -1.93 -17.64
C PHE A 56 -22.99 -3.30 -16.96
N PHE A 57 -23.85 -3.52 -15.98
CA PHE A 57 -23.71 -4.59 -15.00
C PHE A 57 -23.80 -6.00 -15.60
N GLY A 58 -24.57 -6.19 -16.69
CA GLY A 58 -24.80 -7.48 -17.31
C GLY A 58 -25.24 -8.51 -16.26
N THR A 59 -24.57 -9.66 -16.24
CA THR A 59 -24.82 -10.73 -15.24
C THR A 59 -24.04 -10.56 -13.93
N GLY A 60 -23.64 -9.33 -13.60
CA GLY A 60 -23.18 -8.95 -12.27
C GLY A 60 -21.79 -9.42 -11.87
N THR A 61 -20.85 -9.62 -12.81
CA THR A 61 -19.47 -10.03 -12.45
C THR A 61 -18.81 -9.01 -11.50
N THR A 62 -18.99 -7.71 -11.73
CA THR A 62 -18.43 -6.67 -10.86
C THR A 62 -18.99 -6.76 -9.44
N GLY A 63 -20.31 -6.88 -9.29
CA GLY A 63 -20.94 -7.00 -7.97
C GLY A 63 -20.60 -8.30 -7.25
N ALA A 64 -20.52 -9.41 -7.99
CA ALA A 64 -20.08 -10.69 -7.44
C ALA A 64 -18.68 -10.61 -6.83
N VAL A 65 -17.72 -10.03 -7.56
CA VAL A 65 -16.35 -9.89 -7.08
C VAL A 65 -16.23 -8.83 -5.99
N ALA A 66 -16.94 -7.70 -6.11
CA ALA A 66 -16.98 -6.68 -5.07
C ALA A 66 -17.43 -7.26 -3.73
N LYS A 67 -18.53 -8.03 -3.72
CA LYS A 67 -19.05 -8.69 -2.52
C LYS A 67 -18.07 -9.70 -1.93
N LYS A 68 -17.42 -10.53 -2.77
CA LYS A 68 -16.37 -11.48 -2.33
C LYS A 68 -15.16 -10.77 -1.69
N LEU A 69 -14.89 -9.55 -2.10
CA LEU A 69 -13.79 -8.73 -1.59
C LEU A 69 -14.25 -7.75 -0.49
N GLY A 70 -15.48 -7.84 0.01
CA GLY A 70 -16.00 -6.92 1.04
C GLY A 70 -16.03 -5.46 0.59
N ARG A 71 -16.32 -5.21 -0.68
CA ARG A 71 -16.62 -3.88 -1.25
C ARG A 71 -18.12 -3.75 -1.50
N ASN A 72 -18.63 -2.53 -1.39
CA ASN A 72 -19.99 -2.18 -1.77
C ASN A 72 -20.08 -1.99 -3.30
N PHE A 73 -21.25 -2.15 -3.90
CA PHE A 73 -21.43 -1.89 -5.32
C PHE A 73 -22.82 -1.35 -5.68
N VAL A 74 -22.89 -0.64 -6.81
CA VAL A 74 -24.12 -0.27 -7.51
C VAL A 74 -23.97 -0.74 -8.96
N GLY A 75 -24.85 -1.62 -9.39
CA GLY A 75 -24.93 -2.10 -10.77
C GLY A 75 -26.13 -1.51 -11.49
N ILE A 76 -25.93 -1.01 -12.71
CA ILE A 76 -27.00 -0.55 -13.60
C ILE A 76 -27.03 -1.44 -14.83
N GLU A 77 -28.20 -1.98 -15.16
CA GLU A 77 -28.44 -2.80 -16.34
C GLU A 77 -29.86 -2.56 -16.84
N ARG A 78 -30.04 -2.55 -18.16
CA ARG A 78 -31.33 -2.31 -18.81
C ARG A 78 -32.13 -3.60 -19.04
N ASP A 79 -31.45 -4.73 -19.14
CA ASP A 79 -32.04 -6.03 -19.43
C ASP A 79 -32.40 -6.76 -18.13
N GLU A 80 -33.71 -6.91 -17.89
CA GLU A 80 -34.24 -7.55 -16.68
C GLU A 80 -33.81 -9.02 -16.55
N ALA A 81 -33.60 -9.73 -17.66
CA ALA A 81 -33.15 -11.12 -17.61
C ALA A 81 -31.71 -11.22 -17.10
N TYR A 82 -30.84 -10.28 -17.50
CA TYR A 82 -29.47 -10.22 -16.98
C TYR A 82 -29.44 -9.83 -15.50
N LEU A 83 -30.30 -8.90 -15.07
CA LEU A 83 -30.45 -8.54 -13.67
C LEU A 83 -30.92 -9.71 -12.81
N ALA A 84 -31.89 -10.51 -13.29
CA ALA A 84 -32.34 -11.70 -12.57
C ALA A 84 -31.19 -12.70 -12.33
N VAL A 85 -30.38 -12.95 -13.36
CA VAL A 85 -29.19 -13.82 -13.26
C VAL A 85 -28.14 -13.21 -12.32
N ALA A 86 -27.92 -11.90 -12.37
CA ALA A 86 -26.99 -11.21 -11.48
C ALA A 86 -27.43 -11.31 -10.01
N HIS A 87 -28.72 -11.10 -9.73
CA HIS A 87 -29.29 -11.21 -8.38
C HIS A 87 -29.12 -12.62 -7.82
N ASP A 88 -29.50 -13.65 -8.58
CA ASP A 88 -29.34 -15.05 -8.15
C ASP A 88 -27.88 -15.37 -7.86
N ARG A 89 -26.96 -15.00 -8.77
CA ARG A 89 -25.52 -15.19 -8.58
C ARG A 89 -25.00 -14.53 -7.31
N ILE A 90 -25.35 -13.26 -7.08
CA ILE A 90 -24.81 -12.47 -5.96
C ILE A 90 -25.44 -12.88 -4.62
N SER A 91 -26.69 -13.34 -4.63
CA SER A 91 -27.36 -13.84 -3.43
C SER A 91 -26.66 -15.07 -2.83
N LYS A 92 -26.02 -15.88 -3.69
CA LYS A 92 -25.27 -17.10 -3.31
C LYS A 92 -23.87 -16.82 -2.77
N ILE A 93 -23.42 -15.57 -2.79
CA ILE A 93 -22.09 -15.18 -2.31
C ILE A 93 -22.21 -14.80 -0.84
N THR A 94 -21.49 -15.53 0.01
CA THR A 94 -21.27 -15.17 1.40
C THR A 94 -20.21 -14.08 1.48
N GLU A 95 -20.47 -13.06 2.30
CA GLU A 95 -19.48 -12.01 2.56
C GLU A 95 -18.32 -12.57 3.40
N PRO A 96 -17.09 -12.16 3.10
CA PRO A 96 -15.93 -12.55 3.90
C PRO A 96 -16.00 -11.94 5.32
N ASP A 97 -15.46 -12.66 6.31
CA ASP A 97 -15.28 -12.12 7.65
C ASP A 97 -14.40 -10.87 7.61
N SER A 98 -14.80 -9.82 8.35
CA SER A 98 -14.15 -8.51 8.34
C SER A 98 -12.65 -8.54 8.67
N ILE A 99 -12.20 -9.54 9.44
CA ILE A 99 -10.78 -9.78 9.79
C ILE A 99 -9.95 -10.16 8.55
N VAL A 100 -10.54 -10.86 7.57
CA VAL A 100 -9.84 -11.34 6.37
C VAL A 100 -9.73 -10.25 5.31
N VAL A 101 -10.63 -9.26 5.32
CA VAL A 101 -10.69 -8.18 4.31
C VAL A 101 -9.83 -6.97 4.68
N SER A 102 -9.19 -6.95 5.84
CA SER A 102 -8.35 -5.80 6.22
C SER A 102 -7.22 -5.64 5.21
N ASP A 103 -7.26 -4.57 4.40
CA ASP A 103 -6.14 -4.20 3.57
C ASP A 103 -4.95 -3.96 4.51
N LEU A 104 -3.90 -4.78 4.40
CA LEU A 104 -2.67 -4.54 5.15
C LEU A 104 -2.22 -3.10 4.83
N PRO A 105 -2.04 -2.22 5.84
CA PRO A 105 -1.66 -0.85 5.57
C PRO A 105 -0.37 -0.86 4.77
N SER A 106 -0.38 -0.18 3.63
CA SER A 106 0.84 -0.04 2.84
C SER A 106 1.90 0.61 3.72
N LYS A 107 3.18 0.25 3.59
CA LYS A 107 4.28 0.86 4.38
C LYS A 107 4.30 2.41 4.32
N ARG A 108 3.57 3.04 3.39
CA ARG A 108 3.39 4.49 3.23
C ARG A 108 2.34 5.11 4.16
N GLU A 109 1.41 4.34 4.72
CA GLU A 109 0.34 4.82 5.61
C GLU A 109 0.74 4.80 7.09
N ALA A 110 1.91 4.28 7.43
CA ALA A 110 2.46 4.40 8.77
C ALA A 110 2.68 5.89 9.14
N PRO A 111 2.47 6.30 10.41
CA PRO A 111 2.71 7.67 10.85
C PRO A 111 4.10 8.13 10.38
N ARG A 112 4.14 9.27 9.69
CA ARG A 112 5.41 9.88 9.27
C ARG A 112 6.11 10.36 10.53
N ILE A 113 7.26 9.78 10.83
CA ILE A 113 8.12 10.17 11.95
C ILE A 113 9.12 11.18 11.39
N PRO A 114 9.00 12.48 11.71
CA PRO A 114 9.99 13.47 11.35
C PRO A 114 11.31 13.20 12.08
N PHE A 115 12.43 13.63 11.50
CA PHE A 115 13.74 13.47 12.14
C PHE A 115 13.83 14.18 13.50
N GLY A 116 13.21 15.36 13.64
CA GLY A 116 13.14 16.09 14.92
C GLY A 116 12.53 15.27 16.06
N GLN A 117 11.58 14.37 15.75
CA GLN A 117 10.94 13.52 16.75
C GLN A 117 11.93 12.49 17.36
N LEU A 118 13.01 12.14 16.67
CA LEU A 118 14.08 11.34 17.27
C LEU A 118 14.78 12.10 18.41
N LEU A 119 14.92 13.42 18.28
CA LEU A 119 15.54 14.25 19.32
C LEU A 119 14.59 14.43 20.51
N GLU A 120 13.31 14.72 20.23
CA GLU A 120 12.28 14.89 21.26
C GLU A 120 12.12 13.64 22.15
N LEU A 121 12.28 12.45 21.56
CA LEU A 121 12.19 11.17 22.27
C LEU A 121 13.53 10.71 22.85
N GLY A 122 14.60 11.53 22.80
CA GLY A 122 15.92 11.20 23.34
C GLY A 122 16.65 10.06 22.61
N MET A 123 16.22 9.72 21.39
CA MET A 123 16.89 8.72 20.55
C MET A 123 18.16 9.30 19.90
N LEU A 124 18.23 10.62 19.78
CA LEU A 124 19.38 11.37 19.30
C LEU A 124 19.54 12.65 20.12
N GLU A 125 20.76 12.93 20.55
CA GLU A 125 21.06 14.17 21.28
C GLU A 125 21.52 15.28 20.33
N PRO A 126 21.18 16.55 20.61
CA PRO A 126 21.81 17.69 19.95
C PRO A 126 23.34 17.61 20.08
N GLY A 127 24.05 17.81 18.97
CA GLY A 127 25.49 17.65 18.87
C GLY A 127 25.97 16.27 18.46
N ALA A 128 25.08 15.27 18.36
CA ALA A 128 25.41 13.93 17.87
C ALA A 128 26.04 13.99 16.47
N GLU A 129 27.08 13.17 16.25
CA GLU A 129 27.73 13.01 14.95
C GLU A 129 26.99 11.95 14.11
N LEU A 130 26.60 12.35 12.90
CA LEU A 130 26.09 11.48 11.86
C LEU A 130 27.19 11.22 10.84
N LEU A 131 27.34 9.96 10.45
CA LEU A 131 28.36 9.49 9.52
C LEU A 131 27.70 8.99 8.25
N GLY A 132 28.23 9.40 7.10
CA GLY A 132 27.84 8.86 5.80
C GLY A 132 28.53 7.52 5.49
N PRO A 133 28.24 6.94 4.32
CA PRO A 133 28.83 5.67 3.88
C PRO A 133 30.35 5.67 3.96
N GLY A 134 30.93 4.63 4.58
CA GLY A 134 32.38 4.49 4.75
C GLY A 134 33.04 5.58 5.60
N ARG A 135 32.29 6.28 6.46
CA ARG A 135 32.76 7.41 7.30
C ARG A 135 33.34 8.58 6.49
N LYS A 136 33.02 8.67 5.20
CA LYS A 136 33.53 9.73 4.30
C LYS A 136 32.90 11.09 4.56
N PHE A 137 31.65 11.10 5.00
CA PHE A 137 30.89 12.31 5.28
C PHE A 137 30.58 12.38 6.76
N LYS A 138 30.64 13.59 7.32
CA LYS A 138 30.34 13.84 8.73
C LYS A 138 29.36 15.00 8.84
N ALA A 139 28.41 14.88 9.73
CA ALA A 139 27.48 15.95 10.05
C ALA A 139 27.15 15.97 11.54
N ARG A 140 26.73 17.12 12.05
CA ARG A 140 26.27 17.28 13.44
C ARG A 140 24.79 17.61 13.48
N VAL A 141 24.11 17.03 14.44
CA VAL A 141 22.69 17.30 14.71
C VAL A 141 22.55 18.59 15.50
N ALA A 142 21.72 19.52 15.03
CA ALA A 142 21.33 20.72 15.75
C ALA A 142 20.09 20.46 16.63
N ALA A 143 19.88 21.29 17.66
CA ALA A 143 18.77 21.13 18.60
C ALA A 143 17.38 21.28 17.96
N ASP A 144 17.29 21.97 16.82
CA ASP A 144 16.06 22.15 16.05
C ASP A 144 15.74 20.97 15.10
N GLY A 145 16.53 19.89 15.16
CA GLY A 145 16.40 18.75 14.25
C GLY A 145 16.98 19.01 12.85
N THR A 146 17.72 20.10 12.63
CA THR A 146 18.53 20.27 11.42
C THR A 146 19.87 19.54 11.55
N VAL A 147 20.49 19.28 10.41
CA VAL A 147 21.81 18.67 10.31
C VAL A 147 22.75 19.68 9.67
N MET A 148 23.98 19.72 10.15
CA MET A 148 25.04 20.63 9.72
C MET A 148 26.27 19.84 9.29
N ALA A 149 26.72 20.02 8.05
CA ALA A 149 27.94 19.44 7.52
C ALA A 149 28.67 20.49 6.67
N ASP A 150 29.93 20.77 7.00
CA ASP A 150 30.74 21.81 6.37
C ASP A 150 29.99 23.16 6.28
N VAL A 151 29.64 23.61 5.07
CA VAL A 151 28.89 24.86 4.81
C VAL A 151 27.38 24.64 4.67
N HIS A 152 26.91 23.40 4.72
CA HIS A 152 25.52 23.05 4.47
C HIS A 152 24.76 22.84 5.78
N ARG A 153 23.63 23.54 5.93
CA ARG A 153 22.65 23.34 7.00
C ARG A 153 21.27 23.08 6.42
N GLY A 154 20.58 22.07 6.93
CA GLY A 154 19.22 21.76 6.49
C GLY A 154 18.72 20.41 6.99
N SER A 155 17.74 19.82 6.30
CA SER A 155 17.26 18.49 6.64
C SER A 155 18.30 17.41 6.32
N ILE A 156 18.16 16.23 6.94
CA ILE A 156 18.96 15.03 6.64
C ILE A 156 19.05 14.72 5.14
N HIS A 157 17.98 15.02 4.39
CA HIS A 157 17.89 14.80 2.95
C HIS A 157 18.68 15.86 2.16
N LYS A 158 18.48 17.14 2.48
CA LYS A 158 19.09 18.25 1.76
C LYS A 158 20.61 18.24 1.94
N VAL A 159 21.08 18.01 3.17
CA VAL A 159 22.51 17.95 3.48
C VAL A 159 23.14 16.70 2.86
N GLY A 160 22.47 15.54 2.96
CA GLY A 160 22.96 14.32 2.32
C GLY A 160 23.04 14.42 0.80
N ALA A 161 22.10 15.11 0.15
CA ALA A 161 22.12 15.35 -1.30
C ALA A 161 23.23 16.32 -1.70
N ALA A 162 23.41 17.41 -0.94
CA ALA A 162 24.46 18.40 -1.19
C ALA A 162 25.87 17.79 -1.11
N LEU A 163 26.14 16.96 -0.10
CA LEU A 163 27.45 16.32 0.07
C LEU A 163 27.76 15.26 -0.98
N GLN A 164 26.74 14.67 -1.61
CA GLN A 164 26.90 13.69 -2.69
C GLN A 164 26.86 14.33 -4.08
N GLU A 165 26.66 15.65 -4.17
CA GLU A 165 26.38 16.37 -5.42
C GLU A 165 25.23 15.71 -6.22
N ALA A 166 24.24 15.15 -5.52
CA ALA A 166 23.13 14.39 -6.09
C ALA A 166 21.82 15.21 -6.06
N PRO A 167 20.89 14.99 -7.01
CA PRO A 167 19.62 15.71 -7.05
C PRO A 167 18.70 15.36 -5.87
N SER A 168 18.87 14.20 -5.24
CA SER A 168 18.11 13.79 -4.07
C SER A 168 18.88 12.77 -3.23
N CYS A 169 18.54 12.69 -1.93
CA CYS A 169 19.12 11.72 -1.01
C CYS A 169 18.09 11.24 0.00
N ASN A 170 18.02 9.93 0.23
CA ASN A 170 17.31 9.37 1.38
C ASN A 170 18.19 9.46 2.63
N GLY A 171 18.07 10.56 3.39
CA GLY A 171 18.84 10.80 4.61
C GLY A 171 18.71 9.70 5.65
N TRP A 172 17.58 8.97 5.71
CA TRP A 172 17.35 7.91 6.70
C TRP A 172 18.30 6.72 6.53
N THR A 173 18.64 6.38 5.29
CA THR A 173 19.54 5.27 4.97
C THR A 173 20.96 5.74 4.71
N PHE A 174 21.15 7.02 4.41
CA PHE A 174 22.46 7.61 4.15
C PHE A 174 23.24 7.90 5.44
N TRP A 175 22.56 8.49 6.44
CA TRP A 175 23.19 8.83 7.70
C TRP A 175 23.16 7.66 8.68
N HIS A 176 24.29 7.48 9.36
CA HIS A 176 24.50 6.44 10.35
C HIS A 176 24.95 7.07 11.66
N VAL A 177 24.55 6.46 12.76
CA VAL A 177 25.09 6.72 14.10
C VAL A 177 26.08 5.63 14.45
N GLU A 178 27.11 5.96 15.22
CA GLU A 178 28.06 4.98 15.71
C GLU A 178 27.60 4.46 17.08
N GLU A 179 27.23 3.18 17.14
CA GLU A 179 26.82 2.50 18.37
C GLU A 179 27.66 1.22 18.50
N ASN A 180 28.39 1.07 19.61
CA ASN A 180 29.28 -0.08 19.85
C ASN A 180 30.29 -0.35 18.71
N GLY A 181 30.82 0.72 18.09
CA GLY A 181 31.79 0.64 16.99
C GLY A 181 31.19 0.20 15.64
N ARG A 182 29.87 0.08 15.53
CA ARG A 182 29.15 -0.22 14.29
C ARG A 182 28.36 0.99 13.81
N LEU A 183 28.34 1.17 12.49
CA LEU A 183 27.50 2.17 11.85
C LEU A 183 26.09 1.62 11.69
N LEU A 184 25.12 2.23 12.38
CA LEU A 184 23.71 1.88 12.27
C LEU A 184 22.97 3.01 11.53
N PRO A 185 22.21 2.71 10.46
CA PRO A 185 21.42 3.72 9.77
C PRO A 185 20.43 4.38 10.75
N ILE A 186 20.24 5.69 10.64
CA ILE A 186 19.26 6.40 11.50
C ILE A 186 17.82 5.93 11.24
N ASP A 187 17.55 5.26 10.12
CA ASP A 187 16.28 4.57 9.88
C ASP A 187 15.96 3.53 10.97
N THR A 188 16.98 2.88 11.56
CA THR A 188 16.77 1.93 12.65
C THR A 188 16.16 2.60 13.88
N LEU A 189 16.58 3.83 14.20
CA LEU A 189 15.99 4.64 15.26
C LEU A 189 14.55 5.04 14.93
N ARG A 190 14.29 5.38 13.65
CA ARG A 190 12.93 5.65 13.17
C ARG A 190 12.01 4.45 13.36
N GLN A 191 12.46 3.24 13.06
CA GLN A 191 11.66 2.03 13.28
C GLN A 191 11.43 1.75 14.77
N LYS A 192 12.44 1.95 15.63
CA LYS A 192 12.27 1.84 17.09
C LYS A 192 11.15 2.77 17.59
N VAL A 193 11.20 4.05 17.19
CA VAL A 193 10.16 5.03 17.54
C VAL A 193 8.78 4.64 16.97
N ARG A 194 8.73 4.12 15.73
CA ARG A 194 7.49 3.63 15.13
C ARG A 194 6.85 2.52 15.96
N ASN A 195 7.66 1.58 16.44
CA ASN A 195 7.20 0.47 17.26
C ASN A 195 6.77 0.92 18.67
N THR A 196 7.34 2.00 19.20
CA THR A 196 6.90 2.58 20.49
C THR A 196 5.60 3.36 20.36
N LEU A 197 5.38 4.05 19.24
CA LEU A 197 4.20 4.90 19.01
C LEU A 197 3.01 4.15 18.43
N GLN A 198 3.23 3.02 17.76
CA GLN A 198 2.17 2.07 17.47
C GLN A 198 1.96 1.25 18.74
N PRO A 199 0.89 1.48 19.54
CA PRO A 199 0.56 0.51 20.58
C PRO A 199 0.46 -0.85 19.90
N SER A 200 1.02 -1.88 20.56
CA SER A 200 0.73 -3.24 20.14
C SER A 200 -0.78 -3.35 20.01
N VAL A 201 -1.24 -3.78 18.83
CA VAL A 201 -2.59 -4.31 18.72
C VAL A 201 -2.54 -5.61 19.52
N ALA A 202 -2.67 -5.47 20.83
CA ALA A 202 -2.72 -6.57 21.77
C ALA A 202 -4.16 -7.08 21.78
N ALA A 203 -4.27 -8.34 21.36
CA ALA A 203 -5.40 -9.26 21.44
C ALA A 203 -6.59 -8.97 20.51
#